data_AF-A0A3N1WK39-F1
#
_entry.id   AF-A0A3N1WK39-F1
#
_cell.length_a   1.000
_cell.length_b   1.000
_cell.length_c   1.000
_cell.angle_alpha   90.00
_cell.angle_beta   90.00
_cell.angle_gamma   90.00
#
_symmetry.space_group_name_H-M   'P 1'
#
loop_
_entity.id
_entity.type
_entity.pdbx_description
1 polymer ?
#
loop_
_entity_poly.entity_id
_entity_poly.type
_entity_poly.pdbx_seq_one_letter_code
_entity_poly.pdbx_strand_id
1 'polypeptide(L)' 'MKIKLLLSLALPLVIIACSEKKPPQPHEETPACRNYRMMMTAPIPPDVHNRLKLACEASMAE' A
#
# COMPACT_ATOMS: atom_id res chain seq x y z
N MET A 1 22.89 42.13 -20.12
CA MET A 1 22.74 41.01 -19.15
C MET A 1 21.27 40.63 -19.00
N LYS A 2 20.64 40.02 -20.02
CA LYS A 2 19.20 39.67 -20.01
C LYS A 2 18.92 38.17 -20.20
N ILE A 3 19.90 37.41 -20.70
CA ILE A 3 19.80 35.96 -20.92
C ILE A 3 19.85 35.13 -19.63
N LYS A 4 20.56 35.61 -18.59
CA LYS A 4 20.59 34.92 -17.28
C LYS A 4 19.24 34.91 -16.55
N LEU A 5 18.34 35.85 -16.89
CA LEU A 5 17.02 35.95 -16.24
C LEU A 5 16.02 34.92 -16.79
N LEU A 6 16.21 34.45 -18.03
CA LEU A 6 15.31 33.48 -18.66
C LEU A 6 15.59 32.03 -18.24
N LEU A 7 16.77 31.73 -17.68
CA LEU A 7 17.10 30.38 -17.20
C LEU A 7 16.51 30.07 -15.81
N SER A 8 15.93 31.07 -15.12
CA SER A 8 15.50 30.94 -13.73
C SER A 8 14.03 30.48 -13.56
N LEU A 9 13.27 30.32 -14.64
CA LEU A 9 11.81 30.07 -14.55
C LEU A 9 11.39 28.64 -14.92
N ALA A 10 12.33 27.71 -15.09
CA ALA A 10 12.03 26.36 -15.52
C ALA A 10 12.44 25.30 -14.49
N LEU A 11 11.98 25.42 -13.24
CA LEU A 11 11.93 24.24 -12.35
C LEU A 11 10.98 24.42 -11.14
N PRO A 12 9.66 24.23 -11.33
CA PRO A 12 8.87 23.75 -10.20
C PRO A 12 7.93 22.62 -10.63
N LEU A 13 8.45 21.58 -11.26
CA LEU A 13 7.75 20.29 -11.43
C LEU A 13 8.88 19.26 -11.35
N VAL A 14 9.02 18.39 -10.37
CA VAL A 14 8.09 17.34 -9.95
C VAL A 14 8.59 16.83 -8.60
N ILE A 15 7.91 17.14 -7.50
CA ILE A 15 8.06 16.38 -6.25
C ILE A 15 6.66 16.00 -5.76
N ILE A 16 5.97 15.20 -6.56
CA ILE A 16 4.83 14.40 -6.08
C ILE A 16 5.21 12.92 -6.27
N ALA A 17 6.40 12.55 -5.82
CA ALA A 17 6.79 11.15 -5.70
C ALA A 17 6.46 10.72 -4.27
N CYS A 18 5.61 9.71 -4.15
CA CYS A 18 5.22 9.02 -2.93
C CYS A 18 4.26 9.78 -1.99
N SER A 19 3.08 10.17 -2.50
CA SER A 19 1.90 10.06 -1.64
C SER A 19 1.52 8.58 -1.56
N GLU A 20 2.23 7.82 -0.73
CA GLU A 20 1.74 6.52 -0.29
C GLU A 20 0.41 6.81 0.41
N LYS A 21 -0.68 6.56 -0.33
CA LYS A 21 -2.04 6.65 0.18
C LYS A 21 -2.05 5.73 1.40
N LYS A 22 -1.97 6.33 2.59
CA LYS A 22 -2.00 5.60 3.86
C LYS A 22 -3.16 4.61 3.72
N PRO A 23 -2.89 3.28 3.77
CA PRO A 23 -3.97 2.32 3.65
C PRO A 23 -5.01 2.72 4.70
N PRO A 24 -6.31 2.68 4.35
CA PRO A 24 -7.37 3.09 5.26
C PRO A 24 -7.07 2.52 6.63
N GLN A 25 -7.00 3.39 7.65
CA GLN A 25 -6.69 2.96 9.00
C GLN A 25 -7.65 1.82 9.33
N PRO A 26 -7.11 0.65 9.69
CA PRO A 26 -7.93 -0.54 9.76
C PRO A 26 -8.97 -0.30 10.84
N HIS A 27 -10.25 -0.48 10.49
CA HIS A 27 -11.13 -1.17 11.44
C HIS A 27 -10.31 -2.31 12.03
N GLU A 28 -10.14 -2.33 13.36
CA GLU A 28 -9.34 -3.31 14.13
C GLU A 28 -9.20 -4.62 13.35
N GLU A 29 -8.09 -4.75 12.61
CA GLU A 29 -7.95 -5.81 11.63
C GLU A 29 -8.00 -7.13 12.40
N THR A 30 -8.89 -8.07 12.04
CA THR A 30 -9.00 -9.31 12.81
C THR A 30 -7.65 -10.03 12.83
N PRO A 31 -7.36 -10.84 13.87
CA PRO A 31 -6.13 -11.64 13.89
C PRO A 31 -5.93 -12.49 12.62
N ALA A 32 -7.02 -12.99 12.03
CA ALA A 32 -7.00 -13.76 10.80
C ALA A 32 -6.58 -12.91 9.59
N CYS A 33 -7.11 -11.69 9.46
CA CYS A 33 -6.73 -10.77 8.39
C CYS A 33 -5.28 -10.31 8.51
N ARG A 34 -4.79 -10.05 9.74
CA ARG A 34 -3.37 -9.74 9.97
C ARG A 34 -2.47 -10.87 9.52
N ASN A 35 -2.83 -12.12 9.83
CA ASN A 35 -2.05 -13.29 9.41
C ASN A 35 -2.04 -13.42 7.87
N TYR A 36 -3.19 -13.30 7.22
CA TYR A 36 -3.29 -13.31 5.75
C TYR A 36 -2.39 -12.24 5.11
N ARG A 37 -2.43 -11.01 5.64
CA ARG A 37 -1.60 -9.89 5.18
C ARG A 37 -0.10 -10.18 5.33
N MET A 38 0.33 -10.68 6.49
CA MET A 38 1.74 -10.99 6.75
C MET A 38 2.29 -12.08 5.83
N MET A 39 1.43 -12.99 5.38
CA MET A 39 1.82 -14.14 4.56
C MET A 39 1.76 -13.88 3.06
N MET A 40 1.28 -12.71 2.59
CA MET A 40 1.18 -12.42 1.14
C MET A 40 2.52 -12.49 0.39
N THR A 41 3.64 -12.25 1.08
CA THR A 41 4.99 -12.28 0.50
C THR A 41 5.76 -13.55 0.84
N ALA A 42 5.15 -14.47 1.59
CA ALA A 42 5.77 -15.73 1.95
C ALA A 42 5.72 -16.72 0.78
N PRO A 43 6.75 -17.56 0.57
CA PRO A 43 6.72 -18.62 -0.45
C PRO A 43 5.90 -19.80 0.06
N ILE A 44 4.58 -19.65 0.10
CA ILE A 44 3.65 -20.70 0.52
C ILE A 44 2.83 -21.23 -0.67
N PRO A 45 2.27 -22.46 -0.55
CA PRO A 45 1.38 -22.99 -1.57
C PRO A 45 0.11 -22.13 -1.77
N PRO A 46 -0.45 -22.09 -2.99
CA PRO A 46 -1.62 -21.26 -3.31
C PRO A 46 -2.88 -21.67 -2.55
N ASP A 47 -3.04 -22.96 -2.21
CA ASP A 47 -4.15 -23.42 -1.37
C ASP A 47 -4.06 -22.86 0.06
N VAL A 48 -2.85 -22.70 0.60
CA VAL A 48 -2.63 -22.07 1.91
C VAL A 48 -3.00 -20.59 1.85
N HIS A 49 -2.60 -19.86 0.79
CA HIS A 49 -3.06 -18.48 0.58
C HIS A 49 -4.59 -18.37 0.55
N ASN A 50 -5.27 -19.28 -0.17
CA ASN A 50 -6.74 -19.30 -0.25
C ASN A 50 -7.39 -19.55 1.11
N ARG A 51 -6.86 -20.48 1.91
CA ARG A 51 -7.35 -20.74 3.27
C ARG A 51 -7.20 -19.51 4.17
N LEU A 52 -6.05 -18.83 4.11
CA LEU A 52 -5.80 -17.60 4.88
C LEU A 52 -6.78 -16.48 4.48
N LYS A 53 -7.06 -16.34 3.18
CA LYS A 53 -8.05 -15.39 2.67
C LYS A 53 -9.45 -15.68 3.20
N LEU A 54 -9.92 -16.93 3.08
CA LEU A 54 -11.25 -17.34 3.56
C LEU A 54 -11.39 -17.15 5.08
N ALA A 55 -10.33 -17.44 5.85
CA ALA A 55 -10.34 -17.22 7.29
C ALA A 55 -10.48 -15.73 7.67
N CYS A 56 -9.81 -14.84 6.92
CA CYS A 56 -10.00 -13.39 7.08
C CYS A 56 -11.45 -12.99 6.75
N GLU A 57 -11.98 -13.42 5.61
CA GLU A 57 -13.36 -13.10 5.19
C GLU A 57 -14.41 -13.59 6.21
N ALA A 58 -14.27 -14.81 6.73
CA ALA A 58 -15.15 -15.35 7.76
C ALA A 58 -15.12 -14.53 9.05
N SER A 59 -13.92 -14.15 9.52
CA SER A 59 -13.74 -13.39 10.77
C SER A 59 -14.31 -11.97 10.75
N MET A 60 -14.56 -11.41 9.56
CA MET A 60 -15.19 -10.09 9.40
C MET A 60 -16.73 -10.17 9.37
N ALA A 61 -17.29 -11.38 9.21
CA ALA A 61 -18.73 -11.61 9.18
C ALA A 61 -19.31 -11.98 10.55
N GLU A 62 -18.44 -12.17 11.55
CA GLU A 62 -18.77 -12.38 12.97
C GLU A 62 -18.94 -11.04 13.71
#